data_AF-H8G8N7-F1
#
_entry.id   AF-H8G8N7-F1
#
_cell.length_a   1.000
_cell.length_b   1.000
_cell.length_c   1.000
_cell.angle_alpha   90.00
_cell.angle_beta   90.00
_cell.angle_gamma   90.00
#
_symmetry.space_group_name_H-M   'P 1'
#
loop_
_entity.id
_entity.type
_entity.pdbx_description
1 polymer ?
#
loop_
_entity_poly.entity_id
_entity_poly.type
_entity_poly.pdbx_seq_one_letter_code
_entity_poly.pdbx_strand_id
1 'polypeptide(L)'
;MKRGISRTVTLLAAGLVATALSTPAIAEVRQASSSADDVAINQIATAADEVTAYWTPERMREAVPMDLLLADVADVGAAASSVAEGRSEVARGVERTVPGVGPRAFPTTGAPWDGGGEVVETAGRVFFNFDGNASSCSGNAVTSGNKSVVITAGHCVKYQGSWHTDWIFVPGYDDGQAPYGEWPARLTLTTPQWEQSEDMNYDVGAAVVSQVDGQSLTDVVGAQGIAFNQGRNLDMYTFGYPAADPYDGSTLIHCSGSTITDFLLTDDHGMNCDMTGGSSGGPWFLDFDESTGTGTQASVNSFGYVFLPGYMFGPYFGSEAEALYDAAQTA
;
A
#
# COMPACT_ATOMS: atom_id res chain seq x y z
N MET A 1 -102.36 -3.23 32.51
CA MET A 1 -101.06 -2.74 33.02
C MET A 1 -100.03 -3.85 32.89
N LYS A 2 -98.86 -3.48 32.36
CA LYS A 2 -97.60 -4.23 32.18
C LYS A 2 -97.44 -5.52 33.00
N ARG A 3 -97.14 -6.63 32.32
CA ARG A 3 -95.87 -7.40 32.36
C ARG A 3 -96.05 -8.76 31.70
N GLY A 4 -95.53 -8.88 30.48
CA GLY A 4 -95.46 -10.12 29.71
C GLY A 4 -94.37 -11.04 30.27
N ILE A 5 -94.70 -12.31 30.32
CA ILE A 5 -93.95 -13.42 30.90
C ILE A 5 -92.98 -14.00 29.85
N SER A 6 -91.82 -14.40 30.38
CA SER A 6 -90.70 -15.10 29.76
C SER A 6 -91.08 -16.22 28.78
N ARG A 7 -90.36 -16.30 27.66
CA ARG A 7 -90.05 -17.56 26.98
C ARG A 7 -88.60 -17.59 26.53
N THR A 8 -87.85 -18.39 27.25
CA THR A 8 -86.54 -18.97 26.94
C THR A 8 -86.62 -19.74 25.61
N VAL A 9 -85.71 -19.45 24.69
CA VAL A 9 -85.34 -20.39 23.62
C VAL A 9 -83.81 -20.49 23.61
N THR A 10 -83.36 -21.69 23.89
CA THR A 10 -81.98 -22.17 23.87
C THR A 10 -81.45 -22.19 22.45
N LEU A 11 -80.34 -21.50 22.19
CA LEU A 11 -79.51 -21.71 21.00
C LEU A 11 -78.15 -22.21 21.47
N LEU A 12 -77.90 -23.51 21.26
CA LEU A 12 -76.57 -24.12 21.31
C LEU A 12 -75.71 -23.44 20.23
N ALA A 13 -74.71 -22.66 20.63
CA ALA A 13 -73.60 -22.29 19.77
C ALA A 13 -72.43 -23.22 20.09
N ALA A 14 -72.08 -24.08 19.14
CA ALA A 14 -70.90 -24.91 19.18
C ALA A 14 -69.65 -24.02 19.21
N GLY A 15 -68.81 -24.20 20.23
CA GLY A 15 -67.51 -23.55 20.30
C GLY A 15 -66.56 -24.14 19.26
N LEU A 16 -66.21 -23.34 18.24
CA LEU A 16 -64.96 -23.53 17.52
C LEU A 16 -63.85 -22.89 18.36
N VAL A 17 -63.03 -23.73 18.98
CA VAL A 17 -61.71 -23.32 19.49
C VAL A 17 -60.81 -23.19 18.27
N ALA A 18 -60.59 -21.97 17.80
CA ALA A 18 -59.52 -21.68 16.85
C ALA A 18 -58.19 -21.69 17.61
N THR A 19 -57.44 -22.78 17.52
CA THR A 19 -56.04 -22.83 17.94
C THR A 19 -55.24 -21.90 17.03
N ALA A 20 -54.95 -20.69 17.51
CA ALA A 20 -54.00 -19.79 16.89
C ALA A 20 -52.61 -20.44 16.95
N LEU A 21 -52.20 -21.05 15.83
CA LEU A 21 -50.81 -21.42 15.59
C LEU A 21 -50.02 -20.10 15.55
N SER A 22 -49.34 -19.80 16.66
CA SER A 22 -48.32 -18.76 16.72
C SER A 22 -47.15 -19.26 15.88
N THR A 23 -47.06 -18.80 14.63
CA THR A 23 -45.82 -18.87 13.88
C THR A 23 -44.78 -18.05 14.66
N PRO A 24 -43.61 -18.61 15.02
CA PRO A 24 -42.53 -17.76 15.49
C PRO A 24 -42.19 -16.84 14.32
N ALA A 25 -42.37 -15.53 14.53
CA ALA A 25 -41.78 -14.54 13.65
C ALA A 25 -40.27 -14.78 13.73
N ILE A 26 -39.71 -15.40 12.69
CA ILE A 26 -38.28 -15.34 12.43
C ILE A 26 -38.01 -13.85 12.30
N ALA A 27 -37.40 -13.27 13.33
CA ALA A 27 -36.80 -11.96 13.20
C ALA A 27 -35.73 -12.14 12.12
N GLU A 28 -36.05 -11.70 10.90
CA GLU A 28 -35.06 -11.43 9.87
C GLU A 28 -34.06 -10.51 10.55
N VAL A 29 -32.87 -11.05 10.82
CA VAL A 29 -31.73 -10.24 11.19
C VAL A 29 -31.52 -9.34 9.99
N ARG A 30 -32.06 -8.12 10.06
CA ARG A 30 -31.64 -7.04 9.19
C ARG A 30 -30.17 -6.86 9.49
N GLN A 31 -29.32 -7.45 8.64
CA GLN A 31 -27.93 -7.07 8.55
C GLN A 31 -27.89 -5.55 8.50
N ALA A 32 -27.23 -4.96 9.48
CA ALA A 32 -26.88 -3.57 9.41
C ALA A 32 -26.02 -3.40 8.16
N SER A 33 -26.53 -2.61 7.22
CA SER A 33 -25.81 -2.16 6.04
C SER A 33 -24.56 -1.38 6.47
N SER A 34 -23.37 -1.85 6.09
CA SER A 34 -22.21 -0.99 5.91
C SER A 34 -22.18 -0.52 4.46
N SER A 35 -22.12 0.79 4.27
CA SER A 35 -22.03 1.47 2.99
C SER A 35 -20.60 1.41 2.43
N ALA A 36 -20.46 1.23 1.11
CA ALA A 36 -19.25 0.98 0.30
C ALA A 36 -18.90 -0.52 0.14
N ASP A 37 -19.00 -0.99 -1.11
CA ASP A 37 -18.83 -2.37 -1.57
C ASP A 37 -17.42 -2.92 -1.27
N ASP A 38 -17.36 -4.20 -0.88
CA ASP A 38 -16.22 -4.91 -0.25
C ASP A 38 -14.83 -4.63 -0.86
N VAL A 39 -13.83 -4.36 0.00
CA VAL A 39 -12.40 -4.39 -0.35
C VAL A 39 -12.09 -5.67 -1.13
N ALA A 40 -11.32 -5.56 -2.21
CA ALA A 40 -10.97 -6.72 -3.01
C ALA A 40 -9.87 -7.52 -2.31
N ILE A 41 -10.11 -8.81 -2.09
CA ILE A 41 -9.20 -9.72 -1.35
C ILE A 41 -8.87 -10.92 -2.22
N ASN A 42 -7.58 -11.19 -2.36
CA ASN A 42 -7.05 -12.40 -2.97
C ASN A 42 -6.33 -13.26 -1.92
N GLN A 43 -6.70 -14.53 -1.89
CA GLN A 43 -6.06 -15.54 -1.04
C GLN A 43 -4.92 -16.18 -1.84
N ILE A 44 -3.70 -16.13 -1.32
CA ILE A 44 -2.57 -16.80 -1.97
C ILE A 44 -2.63 -18.28 -1.60
N ALA A 45 -2.84 -19.12 -2.62
CA ALA A 45 -2.98 -20.56 -2.45
C ALA A 45 -1.64 -21.30 -2.29
N THR A 46 -0.56 -20.74 -2.84
CA THR A 46 0.79 -21.29 -2.73
C THR A 46 1.26 -21.24 -1.28
N ALA A 47 1.87 -22.33 -0.80
CA ALA A 47 2.36 -22.39 0.57
C ALA A 47 3.56 -21.44 0.78
N ALA A 48 3.70 -20.87 1.98
CA ALA A 48 4.74 -19.88 2.27
C ALA A 48 6.17 -20.42 2.03
N ASP A 49 6.42 -21.69 2.34
CA ASP A 49 7.69 -22.35 2.09
C ASP A 49 7.98 -22.55 0.59
N GLU A 50 6.95 -22.80 -0.20
CA GLU A 50 7.07 -22.86 -1.67
C GLU A 50 7.39 -21.49 -2.27
N VAL A 51 6.72 -20.42 -1.81
CA VAL A 51 7.01 -19.04 -2.24
C VAL A 51 8.44 -18.64 -1.87
N THR A 52 8.87 -18.94 -0.65
CA THR A 52 10.25 -18.68 -0.18
C THR A 52 11.26 -19.46 -1.03
N ALA A 53 11.00 -20.74 -1.32
CA ALA A 53 11.89 -21.55 -2.15
C ALA A 53 11.95 -21.09 -3.62
N TYR A 54 10.89 -20.44 -4.13
CA TYR A 54 10.88 -19.85 -5.46
C TYR A 54 11.84 -18.66 -5.57
N TRP A 55 11.94 -17.82 -4.56
CA TRP A 55 12.81 -16.64 -4.57
C TRP A 55 14.22 -16.96 -4.10
N THR A 56 15.16 -17.02 -5.05
CA THR A 56 16.59 -17.05 -4.75
C THR A 56 17.17 -15.65 -4.80
N PRO A 57 18.34 -15.38 -4.17
CA PRO A 57 19.03 -14.11 -4.31
C PRO A 57 19.24 -13.68 -5.77
N GLU A 58 19.56 -14.64 -6.65
CA GLU A 58 19.71 -14.39 -8.10
C GLU A 58 18.38 -13.94 -8.72
N ARG A 59 17.28 -14.65 -8.44
CA ARG A 59 15.96 -14.28 -8.97
C ARG A 59 15.48 -12.92 -8.44
N MET A 60 15.80 -12.58 -7.19
CA MET A 60 15.49 -11.27 -6.63
C MET A 60 16.29 -10.15 -7.31
N ARG A 61 17.58 -10.36 -7.60
CA ARG A 61 18.39 -9.38 -8.36
C ARG A 61 17.89 -9.20 -9.79
N GLU A 62 17.48 -10.29 -10.43
CA GLU A 62 17.00 -10.30 -11.81
C GLU A 62 15.53 -9.88 -11.95
N ALA A 63 14.81 -9.65 -10.85
CA ALA A 63 13.40 -9.27 -10.86
C ALA A 63 13.22 -7.90 -11.54
N VAL A 64 12.42 -7.89 -12.61
CA VAL A 64 12.22 -6.70 -13.44
C VAL A 64 11.30 -5.73 -12.71
N PRO A 65 11.66 -4.44 -12.57
CA PRO A 65 10.70 -3.47 -12.05
C PRO A 65 9.44 -3.45 -12.91
N MET A 66 8.27 -3.56 -12.28
CA MET A 66 7.02 -3.81 -12.99
C MET A 66 6.73 -2.78 -14.09
N ASP A 67 7.06 -1.50 -13.85
CA ASP A 67 6.88 -0.40 -14.81
C ASP A 67 7.58 -0.63 -16.16
N LEU A 68 8.70 -1.36 -16.18
CA LEU A 68 9.40 -1.68 -17.43
C LEU A 68 8.67 -2.74 -18.26
N LEU A 69 8.00 -3.70 -17.62
CA LEU A 69 7.15 -4.68 -18.33
C LEU A 69 5.94 -4.02 -19.00
N LEU A 70 5.55 -2.84 -18.52
CA LEU A 70 4.47 -2.04 -19.07
C LEU A 70 4.95 -1.11 -20.19
N ALA A 71 6.23 -0.75 -20.23
CA ALA A 71 6.82 0.05 -21.29
C ALA A 71 7.00 -0.75 -22.60
N ASP A 72 7.15 -2.07 -22.53
CA ASP A 72 7.30 -2.95 -23.71
C ASP A 72 6.02 -3.11 -24.56
N VAL A 73 4.87 -2.57 -24.12
CA VAL A 73 3.65 -2.41 -24.94
C VAL A 73 3.51 -1.03 -25.60
N ALA A 74 4.51 -0.14 -25.41
CA ALA A 74 4.58 1.16 -26.06
C ALA A 74 5.92 1.34 -26.81
N ASP A 75 6.03 0.76 -28.00
CA ASP A 75 7.12 1.08 -28.93
C ASP A 75 7.01 2.56 -29.36
N VAL A 76 7.90 3.42 -28.85
CA VAL A 76 8.71 4.37 -29.65
C VAL A 76 9.76 5.13 -28.81
N GLY A 77 11.02 5.05 -29.25
CA GLY A 77 11.85 6.24 -29.42
C GLY A 77 12.81 6.64 -28.30
N ALA A 78 13.91 5.92 -28.16
CA ALA A 78 15.09 6.41 -27.44
C ALA A 78 15.71 7.64 -28.12
N ALA A 79 15.94 8.70 -27.34
CA ALA A 79 16.97 9.69 -27.61
C ALA A 79 17.54 10.24 -26.30
N ALA A 80 18.71 9.73 -25.92
CA ALA A 80 19.57 10.34 -24.92
C ALA A 80 19.99 11.75 -25.36
N SER A 81 20.10 12.68 -24.41
CA SER A 81 20.82 13.94 -24.66
C SER A 81 21.58 14.40 -23.42
N SER A 82 22.87 14.63 -23.67
CA SER A 82 23.94 15.09 -22.79
C SER A 82 23.62 16.42 -22.11
N VAL A 83 23.88 16.51 -20.80
CA VAL A 83 23.88 17.77 -20.05
C VAL A 83 25.24 18.44 -20.20
N ALA A 84 25.23 19.66 -20.76
CA ALA A 84 26.39 20.52 -20.85
C ALA A 84 26.65 21.27 -19.54
N GLU A 85 27.93 21.38 -19.19
CA GLU A 85 28.47 22.12 -18.06
C GLU A 85 28.19 23.63 -18.14
N GLY A 86 28.02 24.26 -16.99
CA GLY A 86 28.20 25.71 -16.87
C GLY A 86 27.60 26.30 -15.59
N ARG A 87 28.37 26.34 -14.50
CA ARG A 87 28.14 27.30 -13.41
C ARG A 87 29.46 27.85 -12.86
N SER A 88 29.50 29.16 -12.71
CA SER A 88 30.65 29.97 -12.30
C SER A 88 31.03 29.71 -10.84
N GLU A 89 32.32 29.53 -10.56
CA GLU A 89 32.86 29.44 -9.20
C GLU A 89 32.81 30.80 -8.50
N VAL A 90 32.28 30.83 -7.28
CA VAL A 90 32.43 31.92 -6.31
C VAL A 90 33.51 31.53 -5.30
N ALA A 91 34.44 32.43 -5.00
CA ALA A 91 35.59 32.17 -4.13
C ALA A 91 35.17 31.79 -2.70
N ARG A 92 35.70 30.66 -2.18
CA ARG A 92 35.46 30.18 -0.81
C ARG A 92 36.38 30.86 0.21
N GLY A 93 35.80 31.29 1.33
CA GLY A 93 36.54 31.70 2.53
C GLY A 93 36.96 30.51 3.41
N VAL A 94 37.83 30.77 4.38
CA VAL A 94 38.45 29.77 5.26
C VAL A 94 37.43 29.14 6.23
N GLU A 95 37.52 27.82 6.38
CA GLU A 95 36.66 26.95 7.19
C GLU A 95 36.72 27.27 8.69
N ARG A 96 35.55 27.31 9.34
CA ARG A 96 35.40 27.38 10.80
C ARG A 96 34.33 26.38 11.23
N THR A 97 34.68 25.44 12.11
CA THR A 97 33.75 24.49 12.70
C THR A 97 33.12 25.03 14.00
N VAL A 98 31.81 24.87 14.08
CA VAL A 98 30.94 25.00 15.26
C VAL A 98 30.18 23.67 15.35
N PRO A 99 29.91 23.08 16.53
CA PRO A 99 29.26 21.77 16.62
C PRO A 99 27.87 21.83 15.98
N GLY A 100 27.66 21.05 14.92
CA GLY A 100 26.51 21.21 14.02
C GLY A 100 25.47 20.10 14.16
N VAL A 101 24.21 20.49 14.30
CA VAL A 101 23.07 19.79 13.72
C VAL A 101 23.43 19.47 12.26
N GLY A 102 23.38 18.20 11.86
CA GLY A 102 23.73 17.78 10.49
C GLY A 102 22.82 18.43 9.44
N PRO A 103 23.26 18.53 8.17
CA PRO A 103 22.39 18.96 7.10
C PRO A 103 21.20 17.99 6.98
N ARG A 104 19.98 18.55 6.95
CA ARG A 104 18.74 17.79 6.72
C ARG A 104 18.78 17.17 5.32
N ALA A 105 18.34 15.94 5.17
CA ALA A 105 18.16 15.27 3.88
C ALA A 105 16.87 15.77 3.16
N PHE A 106 16.68 17.09 3.16
CA PHE A 106 15.51 17.77 2.59
C PHE A 106 15.84 19.13 1.99
N PRO A 107 15.38 19.41 0.76
CA PRO A 107 14.73 18.48 -0.17
C PRO A 107 15.76 17.57 -0.88
N THR A 108 15.32 16.44 -1.42
CA THR A 108 16.11 15.58 -2.32
C THR A 108 15.22 14.99 -3.40
N THR A 109 15.79 14.66 -4.56
CA THR A 109 15.06 14.06 -5.68
C THR A 109 15.44 12.60 -5.93
N GLY A 110 16.18 11.93 -5.05
CA GLY A 110 16.55 10.52 -5.26
C GLY A 110 17.97 10.23 -4.81
N ALA A 111 18.20 10.32 -3.50
CA ALA A 111 19.50 9.99 -2.91
C ALA A 111 19.42 8.68 -2.11
N PRO A 112 20.51 7.90 -2.03
CA PRO A 112 20.60 6.81 -1.05
C PRO A 112 20.28 7.31 0.35
N TRP A 113 19.53 6.53 1.11
CA TRP A 113 19.25 6.84 2.52
C TRP A 113 20.38 6.36 3.41
N ASP A 114 21.07 7.28 4.09
CA ASP A 114 22.18 7.00 5.01
C ASP A 114 21.86 7.33 6.48
N GLY A 115 20.66 7.86 6.76
CA GLY A 115 20.22 8.26 8.10
C GLY A 115 19.92 7.09 9.05
N GLY A 116 19.83 5.86 8.55
CA GLY A 116 19.46 4.69 9.35
C GLY A 116 18.04 4.79 9.92
N GLY A 117 17.86 4.34 11.16
CA GLY A 117 16.57 4.40 11.87
C GLY A 117 15.55 3.35 11.42
N GLU A 118 14.34 3.41 11.97
CA GLU A 118 13.33 2.36 11.81
C GLU A 118 12.94 2.12 10.34
N VAL A 119 12.98 3.14 9.48
CA VAL A 119 12.68 3.01 8.04
C VAL A 119 13.57 1.99 7.32
N VAL A 120 14.82 1.78 7.75
CA VAL A 120 15.71 0.79 7.11
C VAL A 120 15.32 -0.65 7.43
N GLU A 121 14.48 -0.84 8.46
CA GLU A 121 13.95 -2.15 8.85
C GLU A 121 12.52 -2.31 8.34
N THR A 122 11.69 -1.27 8.40
CA THR A 122 10.27 -1.35 8.02
C THR A 122 10.03 -1.28 6.52
N ALA A 123 10.87 -0.56 5.76
CA ALA A 123 10.78 -0.48 4.30
C ALA A 123 11.54 -1.63 3.64
N GLY A 124 10.99 -2.18 2.56
CA GLY A 124 11.57 -3.34 1.89
C GLY A 124 11.22 -3.44 0.43
N ARG A 125 11.89 -4.37 -0.25
CA ARG A 125 11.50 -4.78 -1.61
C ARG A 125 10.35 -5.77 -1.54
N VAL A 126 9.50 -5.67 -2.55
CA VAL A 126 8.41 -6.60 -2.80
C VAL A 126 8.74 -7.34 -4.09
N PHE A 127 8.68 -8.66 -4.07
CA PHE A 127 8.86 -9.50 -5.24
C PHE A 127 7.62 -10.33 -5.49
N PHE A 128 7.28 -10.53 -6.75
CA PHE A 128 6.10 -11.28 -7.16
C PHE A 128 6.23 -11.75 -8.61
N ASN A 129 5.37 -12.67 -9.01
CA ASN A 129 5.21 -13.07 -10.39
C ASN A 129 4.00 -12.35 -11.01
N PHE A 130 4.25 -11.64 -12.11
CA PHE A 130 3.25 -10.97 -12.93
C PHE A 130 3.29 -11.53 -14.36
N ASP A 131 2.21 -12.20 -14.77
CA ASP A 131 2.07 -12.82 -16.09
C ASP A 131 3.28 -13.69 -16.51
N GLY A 132 3.83 -14.44 -15.55
CA GLY A 132 4.97 -15.33 -15.75
C GLY A 132 6.34 -14.70 -15.50
N ASN A 133 6.41 -13.37 -15.33
CA ASN A 133 7.66 -12.64 -15.13
C ASN A 133 7.91 -12.37 -13.64
N ALA A 134 9.14 -12.63 -13.21
CA ALA A 134 9.61 -12.20 -11.89
C ALA A 134 9.72 -10.68 -11.88
N SER A 135 8.96 -10.04 -11.02
CA SER A 135 8.77 -8.60 -10.95
C SER A 135 9.09 -8.06 -9.57
N SER A 136 9.39 -6.76 -9.49
CA SER A 136 9.64 -6.09 -8.22
C SER A 136 8.92 -4.75 -8.07
N CYS A 137 8.62 -4.45 -6.81
CA CYS A 137 8.11 -3.20 -6.24
C CYS A 137 8.83 -2.94 -4.90
N SER A 138 8.31 -1.97 -4.16
CA SER A 138 8.64 -1.67 -2.77
C SER A 138 7.38 -1.74 -1.90
N GLY A 139 7.58 -1.74 -0.58
CA GLY A 139 6.50 -1.72 0.40
C GLY A 139 7.02 -1.33 1.77
N ASN A 140 6.10 -1.18 2.73
CA ASN A 140 6.45 -0.82 4.10
C ASN A 140 5.57 -1.53 5.13
N ALA A 141 6.20 -2.02 6.20
CA ALA A 141 5.52 -2.58 7.35
C ALA A 141 4.88 -1.47 8.19
N VAL A 142 3.58 -1.60 8.46
CA VAL A 142 2.80 -0.61 9.22
C VAL A 142 2.23 -1.21 10.49
N THR A 143 2.01 -0.36 11.49
CA THR A 143 1.33 -0.78 12.72
C THR A 143 -0.02 -1.39 12.36
N SER A 144 -0.31 -2.60 12.84
CA SER A 144 -1.55 -3.31 12.52
C SER A 144 -1.97 -4.26 13.65
N GLY A 145 -3.28 -4.54 13.77
CA GLY A 145 -3.81 -5.43 14.81
C GLY A 145 -3.26 -6.86 14.75
N ASN A 146 -3.01 -7.37 13.55
CA ASN A 146 -2.41 -8.68 13.31
C ASN A 146 -0.88 -8.67 13.15
N LYS A 147 -0.22 -7.50 13.29
CA LYS A 147 1.23 -7.32 13.21
C LYS A 147 1.90 -7.80 11.91
N SER A 148 1.12 -7.92 10.84
CA SER A 148 1.53 -8.61 9.62
C SER A 148 1.13 -7.87 8.34
N VAL A 149 0.85 -6.56 8.41
CA VAL A 149 0.43 -5.76 7.25
C VAL A 149 1.62 -5.05 6.62
N VAL A 150 1.74 -5.20 5.30
CA VAL A 150 2.57 -4.38 4.43
C VAL A 150 1.66 -3.54 3.55
N ILE A 151 1.93 -2.23 3.48
CA ILE A 151 1.26 -1.33 2.53
C ILE A 151 2.14 -1.12 1.31
N THR A 152 1.54 -1.15 0.13
CA THR A 152 2.19 -1.02 -1.19
C THR A 152 1.21 -0.36 -2.18
N ALA A 153 1.54 -0.31 -3.47
CA ALA A 153 0.64 0.18 -4.50
C ALA A 153 -0.31 -0.93 -4.96
N GLY A 154 -1.48 -0.56 -5.48
CA GLY A 154 -2.46 -1.50 -6.01
C GLY A 154 -1.88 -2.31 -7.17
N HIS A 155 -1.14 -1.67 -8.08
CA HIS A 155 -0.49 -2.34 -9.19
C HIS A 155 0.57 -3.36 -8.73
N CYS A 156 1.13 -3.20 -7.53
CA CYS A 156 2.10 -4.14 -6.94
C CYS A 156 1.44 -5.37 -6.30
N VAL A 157 0.10 -5.47 -6.31
CA VAL A 157 -0.65 -6.68 -5.91
C VAL A 157 -1.55 -7.23 -7.01
N LYS A 158 -2.05 -6.35 -7.89
CA LYS A 158 -2.88 -6.72 -9.04
C LYS A 158 -2.73 -5.71 -10.17
N TYR A 159 -2.58 -6.20 -11.39
CA TYR A 159 -2.60 -5.34 -12.58
C TYR A 159 -3.06 -6.08 -13.83
N GLN A 160 -3.66 -5.37 -14.78
CA GLN A 160 -4.22 -5.92 -16.02
C GLN A 160 -5.16 -7.11 -15.80
N GLY A 161 -5.93 -7.07 -14.72
CA GLY A 161 -6.85 -8.14 -14.32
C GLY A 161 -6.20 -9.37 -13.66
N SER A 162 -4.87 -9.42 -13.55
CA SER A 162 -4.13 -10.51 -12.89
C SER A 162 -3.73 -10.12 -11.47
N TRP A 163 -4.13 -10.93 -10.49
CA TRP A 163 -3.52 -10.91 -9.16
C TRP A 163 -2.13 -11.54 -9.24
N HIS A 164 -1.16 -10.93 -8.57
CA HIS A 164 0.20 -11.44 -8.59
C HIS A 164 0.33 -12.69 -7.73
N THR A 165 1.25 -13.57 -8.14
CA THR A 165 1.54 -14.82 -7.44
C THR A 165 2.96 -14.79 -6.88
N ASP A 166 3.31 -15.77 -6.05
CA ASP A 166 4.62 -15.84 -5.39
C ASP A 166 5.02 -14.54 -4.70
N TRP A 167 4.06 -13.84 -4.08
CA TRP A 167 4.27 -12.52 -3.52
C TRP A 167 5.04 -12.61 -2.19
N ILE A 168 6.15 -11.88 -2.07
CA ILE A 168 7.02 -11.88 -0.89
C ILE A 168 7.53 -10.47 -0.58
N PHE A 169 7.58 -10.12 0.70
CA PHE A 169 8.17 -8.88 1.20
C PHE A 169 9.51 -9.15 1.87
N VAL A 170 10.52 -8.36 1.54
CA VAL A 170 11.88 -8.46 2.08
C VAL A 170 12.28 -7.12 2.71
N PRO A 171 12.01 -6.93 4.02
CA PRO A 171 12.40 -5.73 4.75
C PRO A 171 13.92 -5.57 4.78
N GLY A 172 14.40 -4.33 4.63
CA GLY A 172 15.83 -4.01 4.63
C GLY A 172 16.65 -4.74 3.57
N TYR A 173 16.03 -5.08 2.43
CA TYR A 173 16.69 -5.76 1.32
C TYR A 173 18.01 -5.08 0.92
N ASP A 174 19.05 -5.88 0.68
CA ASP A 174 20.37 -5.40 0.22
C ASP A 174 20.98 -6.44 -0.75
N ASP A 175 20.92 -6.17 -2.06
CA ASP A 175 21.52 -6.99 -3.13
C ASP A 175 21.33 -8.53 -2.99
N GLY A 176 20.09 -8.95 -2.76
CA GLY A 176 19.69 -10.35 -2.62
C GLY A 176 19.86 -10.89 -1.20
N GLN A 177 20.26 -10.05 -0.24
CA GLN A 177 20.21 -10.36 1.18
C GLN A 177 18.84 -9.98 1.76
N ALA A 178 18.38 -10.81 2.69
CA ALA A 178 17.15 -10.64 3.46
C ALA A 178 17.48 -10.59 4.96
N PRO A 179 18.09 -9.49 5.46
CA PRO A 179 18.61 -9.43 6.84
C PRO A 179 17.52 -9.63 7.91
N TYR A 180 16.28 -9.32 7.58
CA TYR A 180 15.12 -9.46 8.46
C TYR A 180 14.15 -10.57 8.01
N GLY A 181 14.65 -11.50 7.20
CA GLY A 181 13.88 -12.61 6.66
C GLY A 181 13.05 -12.25 5.43
N GLU A 182 12.43 -13.28 4.86
CA GLU A 182 11.59 -13.19 3.68
C GLU A 182 10.16 -13.53 4.11
N TRP A 183 9.20 -12.67 3.78
CA TRP A 183 7.85 -12.71 4.34
C TRP A 183 6.80 -12.94 3.24
N PRO A 184 6.46 -14.21 2.94
CA PRO A 184 5.46 -14.55 1.93
C PRO A 184 4.07 -14.04 2.33
N ALA A 185 3.37 -13.43 1.39
CA ALA A 185 1.98 -13.06 1.61
C ALA A 185 1.08 -14.29 1.65
N ARG A 186 0.12 -14.29 2.58
CA ARG A 186 -1.04 -15.19 2.55
C ARG A 186 -2.27 -14.51 1.94
N LEU A 187 -2.33 -13.18 2.02
CA LEU A 187 -3.38 -12.36 1.42
C LEU A 187 -2.75 -11.18 0.69
N THR A 188 -3.34 -10.82 -0.44
CA THR A 188 -3.16 -9.52 -1.07
C THR A 188 -4.50 -8.84 -1.23
N LEU A 189 -4.55 -7.53 -1.02
CA LEU A 189 -5.77 -6.74 -1.02
C LEU A 189 -5.55 -5.45 -1.81
N THR A 190 -6.60 -4.93 -2.44
CA THR A 190 -6.58 -3.62 -3.10
C THR A 190 -7.93 -2.92 -2.97
N THR A 191 -7.95 -1.60 -3.23
CA THR A 191 -9.20 -0.84 -3.25
C THR A 191 -10.17 -1.37 -4.33
N PRO A 192 -11.49 -1.30 -4.13
CA PRO A 192 -12.47 -1.71 -5.14
C PRO A 192 -12.33 -0.98 -6.48
N GLN A 193 -11.92 0.29 -6.44
CA GLN A 193 -11.70 1.14 -7.61
C GLN A 193 -10.49 0.65 -8.43
N TRP A 194 -9.41 0.26 -7.76
CA TRP A 194 -8.28 -0.36 -8.42
C TRP A 194 -8.64 -1.74 -8.99
N GLU A 195 -9.35 -2.54 -8.22
CA GLU A 195 -9.82 -3.87 -8.65
C GLU A 195 -10.64 -3.78 -9.95
N GLN A 196 -11.56 -2.82 -10.02
CA GLN A 196 -12.53 -2.74 -11.10
C GLN A 196 -12.00 -2.09 -12.37
N SER A 197 -11.18 -1.04 -12.22
CA SER A 197 -10.82 -0.18 -13.35
C SER A 197 -9.40 0.38 -13.32
N GLU A 198 -8.57 -0.03 -12.36
CA GLU A 198 -7.18 0.45 -12.24
C GLU A 198 -7.13 2.00 -12.17
N ASP A 199 -8.05 2.59 -11.40
CA ASP A 199 -8.12 4.04 -11.20
C ASP A 199 -6.92 4.52 -10.37
N MET A 200 -6.06 5.33 -10.99
CA MET A 200 -4.80 5.83 -10.39
C MET A 200 -5.00 6.51 -9.04
N ASN A 201 -6.14 7.19 -8.83
CA ASN A 201 -6.42 7.86 -7.54
C ASN A 201 -6.55 6.87 -6.37
N TYR A 202 -6.69 5.58 -6.66
CA TYR A 202 -6.91 4.52 -5.69
C TYR A 202 -5.89 3.39 -5.86
N ASP A 203 -4.73 3.65 -6.44
CA ASP A 203 -3.61 2.71 -6.60
C ASP A 203 -2.95 2.37 -5.25
N VAL A 204 -3.72 1.77 -4.36
CA VAL A 204 -3.32 1.38 -3.00
C VAL A 204 -3.57 -0.10 -2.82
N GLY A 205 -2.51 -0.80 -2.42
CA GLY A 205 -2.51 -2.22 -2.15
C GLY A 205 -2.04 -2.52 -0.73
N ALA A 206 -2.43 -3.69 -0.22
CA ALA A 206 -1.94 -4.23 1.03
C ALA A 206 -1.62 -5.71 0.86
N ALA A 207 -0.68 -6.20 1.65
CA ALA A 207 -0.44 -7.62 1.81
C ALA A 207 -0.48 -7.98 3.30
N VAL A 208 -1.08 -9.12 3.61
CA VAL A 208 -0.97 -9.73 4.94
C VAL A 208 -0.02 -10.90 4.83
N VAL A 209 1.15 -10.77 5.48
CA VAL A 209 2.22 -11.77 5.41
C VAL A 209 2.02 -12.89 6.42
N SER A 210 2.61 -14.04 6.10
CA SER A 210 2.66 -15.18 7.00
C SER A 210 3.66 -14.94 8.13
N GLN A 211 3.49 -15.64 9.26
CA GLN A 211 4.54 -15.68 10.27
C GLN A 211 5.76 -16.45 9.75
N VAL A 212 6.96 -15.96 10.05
CA VAL A 212 8.23 -16.61 9.75
C VAL A 212 8.85 -17.04 11.07
N ASP A 213 9.22 -18.31 11.18
CA ASP A 213 9.74 -18.92 12.42
C ASP A 213 8.87 -18.66 13.67
N GLY A 214 7.54 -18.56 13.47
CA GLY A 214 6.57 -18.28 14.53
C GLY A 214 6.54 -16.83 15.03
N GLN A 215 7.25 -15.92 14.37
CA GLN A 215 7.24 -14.48 14.66
C GLN A 215 6.37 -13.74 13.64
N SER A 216 5.70 -12.67 14.10
CA SER A 216 4.99 -11.75 13.21
C SER A 216 5.95 -10.71 12.64
N LEU A 217 5.61 -10.12 11.50
CA LEU A 217 6.47 -9.17 10.78
C LEU A 217 6.91 -8.03 11.71
N THR A 218 5.94 -7.33 12.31
CA THR A 218 6.26 -6.12 13.08
C THR A 218 6.81 -6.41 14.47
N ASP A 219 6.79 -7.67 14.93
CA ASP A 219 7.59 -8.08 16.10
C ASP A 219 9.09 -8.17 15.76
N VAL A 220 9.45 -8.35 14.48
CA VAL A 220 10.85 -8.45 14.02
C VAL A 220 11.40 -7.10 13.58
N VAL A 221 10.66 -6.34 12.77
CA VAL A 221 11.18 -5.13 12.09
C VAL A 221 10.63 -3.80 12.62
N GLY A 222 9.80 -3.84 13.66
CA GLY A 222 9.01 -2.67 14.06
C GLY A 222 7.90 -2.36 13.05
N ALA A 223 7.38 -1.14 13.10
CA ALA A 223 6.30 -0.71 12.22
C ALA A 223 6.15 0.81 12.19
N GLN A 224 5.92 1.36 11.00
CA GLN A 224 5.61 2.79 10.88
C GLN A 224 4.14 3.06 11.26
N GLY A 225 3.87 4.29 11.69
CA GLY A 225 2.50 4.76 11.82
C GLY A 225 1.84 4.86 10.44
N ILE A 226 0.51 4.87 10.40
CA ILE A 226 -0.26 5.11 9.17
C ILE A 226 -1.39 6.10 9.45
N ALA A 227 -1.66 6.98 8.50
CA ALA A 227 -2.72 7.98 8.61
C ALA A 227 -3.50 8.13 7.30
N PHE A 228 -4.78 8.45 7.47
CA PHE A 228 -5.74 8.64 6.40
C PHE A 228 -6.41 10.00 6.56
N ASN A 229 -6.99 10.52 5.48
CA ASN A 229 -7.76 11.76 5.48
C ASN A 229 -6.97 12.99 5.96
N GLN A 230 -5.67 13.03 5.65
CA GLN A 230 -4.75 14.10 6.08
C GLN A 230 -4.86 15.35 5.21
N GLY A 231 -4.26 16.45 5.66
CA GLY A 231 -4.13 17.65 4.84
C GLY A 231 -3.36 17.38 3.55
N ARG A 232 -3.61 18.19 2.50
CA ARG A 232 -2.89 18.13 1.23
C ARG A 232 -1.77 19.18 1.19
N ASN A 233 -0.84 19.01 0.25
CA ASN A 233 0.28 19.92 0.02
C ASN A 233 1.19 20.07 1.24
N LEU A 234 1.54 18.93 1.86
CA LEU A 234 2.41 18.83 3.02
C LEU A 234 3.85 18.48 2.60
N ASP A 235 4.81 18.76 3.47
CA ASP A 235 6.18 18.26 3.31
C ASP A 235 6.21 16.76 3.62
N MET A 236 6.78 15.96 2.72
CA MET A 236 6.84 14.51 2.86
C MET A 236 8.21 13.97 2.48
N TYR A 237 8.51 12.76 2.95
CA TYR A 237 9.61 11.92 2.48
C TYR A 237 8.98 10.71 1.81
N THR A 238 9.51 10.29 0.67
CA THR A 238 9.17 9.01 0.08
C THR A 238 10.41 8.14 -0.04
N PHE A 239 10.22 6.84 0.14
CA PHE A 239 11.27 5.83 0.09
C PHE A 239 10.92 4.74 -0.92
N GLY A 240 11.93 4.05 -1.45
CA GLY A 240 11.72 2.88 -2.31
C GLY A 240 13.04 2.30 -2.83
N TYR A 241 12.93 1.21 -3.58
CA TYR A 241 14.04 0.51 -4.24
C TYR A 241 13.88 0.61 -5.76
N PRO A 242 14.15 1.79 -6.36
CA PRO A 242 14.15 1.94 -7.82
C PRO A 242 15.16 0.99 -8.46
N ALA A 243 14.76 0.31 -9.52
CA ALA A 243 15.53 -0.78 -10.16
C ALA A 243 15.66 -0.64 -11.67
N ALA A 244 15.49 0.58 -12.18
CA ALA A 244 15.81 0.94 -13.56
C ALA A 244 16.88 2.04 -13.56
N ASP A 245 17.63 2.14 -14.66
CA ASP A 245 18.74 3.10 -14.78
C ASP A 245 18.34 4.52 -14.34
N PRO A 246 19.15 5.19 -13.50
CA PRO A 246 20.50 4.83 -13.07
C PRO A 246 20.59 3.94 -11.81
N TYR A 247 19.47 3.38 -11.34
CA TYR A 247 19.39 2.54 -10.16
C TYR A 247 19.35 1.05 -10.52
N ASP A 248 19.70 0.19 -9.56
CA ASP A 248 19.78 -1.26 -9.74
C ASP A 248 18.91 -2.06 -8.75
N GLY A 249 18.13 -1.37 -7.91
CA GLY A 249 17.25 -1.98 -6.92
C GLY A 249 17.97 -2.54 -5.70
N SER A 250 19.28 -2.34 -5.55
CA SER A 250 20.04 -2.84 -4.40
C SER A 250 19.87 -2.00 -3.14
N THR A 251 19.58 -0.71 -3.28
CA THR A 251 19.70 0.28 -2.21
C THR A 251 18.37 0.99 -1.95
N LEU A 252 18.08 1.29 -0.68
CA LEU A 252 16.97 2.16 -0.29
C LEU A 252 17.27 3.61 -0.70
N ILE A 253 16.44 4.14 -1.60
CA ILE A 253 16.51 5.52 -2.10
C ILE A 253 15.39 6.32 -1.46
N HIS A 254 15.61 7.63 -1.31
CA HIS A 254 14.58 8.56 -0.87
C HIS A 254 14.50 9.82 -1.73
N CYS A 255 13.29 10.34 -1.83
CA CYS A 255 12.99 11.71 -2.28
C CYS A 255 12.29 12.45 -1.14
N SER A 256 12.37 13.78 -1.13
CA SER A 256 11.74 14.58 -0.10
C SER A 256 11.50 16.00 -0.59
N GLY A 257 10.34 16.56 -0.22
CA GLY A 257 9.94 17.88 -0.68
C GLY A 257 8.52 18.24 -0.28
N SER A 258 8.16 19.50 -0.54
CA SER A 258 6.78 19.94 -0.44
C SER A 258 5.96 19.31 -1.57
N THR A 259 4.85 18.67 -1.20
CA THR A 259 3.95 18.05 -2.18
C THR A 259 3.01 19.07 -2.83
N ILE A 260 2.54 18.74 -4.02
CA ILE A 260 1.40 19.38 -4.68
C ILE A 260 0.24 18.39 -4.77
N THR A 261 -0.95 18.91 -5.00
CA THR A 261 -2.09 18.12 -5.48
C THR A 261 -2.02 18.16 -6.99
N ASP A 262 -2.00 17.00 -7.64
CA ASP A 262 -2.08 16.94 -9.08
C ASP A 262 -3.33 17.69 -9.56
N PHE A 263 -3.15 18.47 -10.62
CA PHE A 263 -4.20 19.27 -11.24
C PHE A 263 -4.37 18.91 -12.71
N LEU A 264 -3.65 17.87 -13.17
CA LEU A 264 -3.63 17.42 -14.55
C LEU A 264 -4.67 16.34 -14.80
N LEU A 265 -4.52 15.15 -14.19
CA LEU A 265 -5.35 13.97 -14.49
C LEU A 265 -5.85 13.24 -13.24
N THR A 266 -5.26 13.49 -12.08
CA THR A 266 -5.59 12.86 -10.79
C THR A 266 -5.79 13.91 -9.70
N ASP A 267 -6.25 13.47 -8.52
CA ASP A 267 -6.27 14.23 -7.27
C ASP A 267 -5.15 13.75 -6.33
N ASP A 268 -4.03 13.27 -6.87
CA ASP A 268 -2.96 12.62 -6.12
C ASP A 268 -1.91 13.59 -5.57
N HIS A 269 -1.08 13.12 -4.64
CA HIS A 269 0.10 13.86 -4.21
C HIS A 269 1.16 13.81 -5.32
N GLY A 270 1.89 14.90 -5.52
CA GLY A 270 3.05 14.94 -6.42
C GLY A 270 4.26 15.61 -5.77
N MET A 271 5.47 15.10 -6.01
CA MET A 271 6.72 15.78 -5.65
C MET A 271 7.82 15.52 -6.67
N ASN A 272 8.85 16.38 -6.66
CA ASN A 272 10.05 16.13 -7.45
C ASN A 272 10.75 14.86 -6.93
N CYS A 273 10.89 13.88 -7.80
CA CYS A 273 11.52 12.61 -7.47
C CYS A 273 11.93 11.88 -8.76
N ASP A 274 13.19 11.48 -8.80
CA ASP A 274 13.87 10.82 -9.90
C ASP A 274 13.92 9.30 -9.68
N MET A 275 13.30 8.76 -8.61
CA MET A 275 13.16 7.32 -8.44
C MET A 275 12.42 6.72 -9.64
N THR A 276 12.95 5.62 -10.17
CA THR A 276 12.41 4.90 -11.32
C THR A 276 11.55 3.71 -10.90
N GLY A 277 11.05 2.97 -11.89
CA GLY A 277 10.30 1.73 -11.64
C GLY A 277 11.00 0.79 -10.66
N GLY A 278 10.20 0.08 -9.87
CA GLY A 278 10.64 -0.69 -8.70
C GLY A 278 10.50 0.08 -7.37
N SER A 279 10.54 1.42 -7.39
CA SER A 279 10.21 2.23 -6.20
C SER A 279 8.72 2.20 -5.84
N SER A 280 7.88 1.79 -6.79
CA SER A 280 6.43 1.73 -6.66
C SER A 280 5.99 0.94 -5.43
N GLY A 281 4.98 1.43 -4.72
CA GLY A 281 4.52 0.92 -3.43
C GLY A 281 5.35 1.36 -2.23
N GLY A 282 6.52 1.97 -2.44
CA GLY A 282 7.33 2.52 -1.36
C GLY A 282 6.61 3.65 -0.59
N PRO A 283 6.85 3.81 0.72
CA PRO A 283 6.01 4.64 1.59
C PRO A 283 6.28 6.13 1.45
N TRP A 284 5.23 6.95 1.57
CA TRP A 284 5.36 8.40 1.78
C TRP A 284 5.00 8.76 3.22
N PHE A 285 5.93 9.38 3.94
CA PHE A 285 5.79 9.74 5.34
C PHE A 285 5.51 11.22 5.57
N LEU A 286 4.51 11.48 6.41
CA LEU A 286 4.35 12.73 7.16
C LEU A 286 5.25 12.73 8.40
N ASP A 287 5.66 13.93 8.82
CA ASP A 287 6.39 14.17 10.07
C ASP A 287 7.59 13.23 10.28
N PHE A 288 8.30 12.90 9.19
CA PHE A 288 9.43 12.00 9.23
C PHE A 288 10.60 12.60 10.01
N ASP A 289 11.06 11.88 11.03
CA ASP A 289 12.22 12.22 11.84
C ASP A 289 13.43 11.45 11.33
N GLU A 290 14.36 12.16 10.68
CA GLU A 290 15.58 11.59 10.11
C GLU A 290 16.48 10.92 11.14
N SER A 291 16.38 11.29 12.42
CA SER A 291 17.23 10.74 13.48
C SER A 291 16.75 9.39 14.00
N THR A 292 15.43 9.17 14.00
CA THR A 292 14.81 7.91 14.44
C THR A 292 14.42 7.03 13.26
N GLY A 293 14.30 7.58 12.05
CA GLY A 293 13.75 6.91 10.88
C GLY A 293 12.26 6.61 11.00
N THR A 294 11.53 7.36 11.85
CA THR A 294 10.10 7.16 12.08
C THR A 294 9.29 8.22 11.37
N GLY A 295 8.17 7.83 10.78
CA GLY A 295 7.18 8.73 10.21
C GLY A 295 5.79 8.12 10.22
N THR A 296 4.80 8.89 9.75
CA THR A 296 3.43 8.41 9.59
C THR A 296 3.13 8.27 8.10
N GLN A 297 2.98 7.03 7.63
CA GLN A 297 2.72 6.74 6.22
C GLN A 297 1.34 7.29 5.83
N ALA A 298 1.27 8.06 4.74
CA ALA A 298 0.03 8.67 4.26
C ALA A 298 -0.13 8.61 2.73
N SER A 299 0.78 7.94 2.03
CA SER A 299 0.68 7.62 0.60
C SER A 299 1.72 6.53 0.24
N VAL A 300 1.80 6.19 -1.04
CA VAL A 300 2.80 5.29 -1.65
C VAL A 300 3.29 5.84 -2.99
N ASN A 301 4.49 5.48 -3.43
CA ASN A 301 4.90 5.71 -4.82
C ASN A 301 3.96 4.94 -5.75
N SER A 302 3.37 5.60 -6.74
CA SER A 302 2.43 4.96 -7.66
C SER A 302 2.87 5.12 -9.11
N PHE A 303 3.00 6.35 -9.61
CA PHE A 303 3.29 6.57 -11.03
C PHE A 303 4.09 7.85 -11.29
N GLY A 304 4.60 7.95 -12.52
CA GLY A 304 5.13 9.18 -13.11
C GLY A 304 4.51 9.43 -14.48
N TYR A 305 4.47 10.69 -14.92
CA TYR A 305 4.05 11.02 -16.27
C TYR A 305 5.23 11.05 -17.23
N VAL A 306 5.12 10.36 -18.36
CA VAL A 306 6.14 10.40 -19.43
C VAL A 306 6.42 11.83 -19.91
N PHE A 307 5.39 12.68 -19.97
CA PHE A 307 5.51 14.07 -20.40
C PHE A 307 5.99 15.04 -19.29
N LEU A 308 6.07 14.58 -18.04
CA LEU A 308 6.54 15.36 -16.88
C LEU A 308 7.58 14.54 -16.10
N PRO A 309 8.81 14.38 -16.64
CA PRO A 309 9.86 13.63 -15.98
C PRO A 309 10.31 14.31 -14.68
N GLY A 310 10.85 13.52 -13.75
CA GLY A 310 11.34 14.00 -12.45
C GLY A 310 10.24 14.26 -11.42
N TYR A 311 9.03 13.74 -11.64
CA TYR A 311 7.93 13.75 -10.68
C TYR A 311 7.49 12.32 -10.35
N MET A 312 7.27 12.08 -9.06
CA MET A 312 6.58 10.90 -8.55
C MET A 312 5.24 11.33 -7.98
N PHE A 313 4.21 10.55 -8.28
CA PHE A 313 2.87 10.71 -7.76
C PHE A 313 2.49 9.54 -6.86
N GLY A 314 1.66 9.85 -5.85
CA GLY A 314 1.17 8.89 -4.88
C GLY A 314 -0.27 9.17 -4.50
N PRO A 315 -1.14 8.14 -4.41
CA PRO A 315 -2.56 8.32 -4.17
C PRO A 315 -2.84 8.96 -2.83
N TYR A 316 -3.86 9.80 -2.77
CA TYR A 316 -4.35 10.34 -1.50
C TYR A 316 -4.97 9.22 -0.66
N PHE A 317 -4.46 9.00 0.55
CA PHE A 317 -5.02 8.02 1.49
C PHE A 317 -6.31 8.55 2.12
N GLY A 318 -7.42 8.45 1.37
CA GLY A 318 -8.78 8.76 1.82
C GLY A 318 -9.47 7.59 2.54
N SER A 319 -10.79 7.66 2.62
CA SER A 319 -11.65 6.64 3.23
C SER A 319 -11.50 5.24 2.64
N GLU A 320 -11.19 5.16 1.35
CA GLU A 320 -11.03 3.92 0.60
C GLU A 320 -9.73 3.20 1.00
N ALA A 321 -8.64 3.95 1.18
CA ALA A 321 -7.38 3.42 1.70
C ALA A 321 -7.52 3.03 3.18
N GLU A 322 -8.28 3.81 3.96
CA GLU A 322 -8.60 3.49 5.36
C GLU A 322 -9.38 2.17 5.47
N ALA A 323 -10.42 1.99 4.64
CA ALA A 323 -11.19 0.75 4.60
C ALA A 323 -10.33 -0.47 4.17
N LEU A 324 -9.43 -0.28 3.20
CA LEU A 324 -8.46 -1.30 2.81
C LEU A 324 -7.55 -1.69 3.98
N TYR A 325 -7.00 -0.72 4.71
CA TYR A 325 -6.17 -0.97 5.89
C TYR A 325 -6.95 -1.68 7.01
N ASP A 326 -8.18 -1.25 7.30
CA ASP A 326 -9.01 -1.87 8.34
C ASP A 326 -9.32 -3.34 8.04
N ALA A 327 -9.57 -3.66 6.77
CA ALA A 327 -9.72 -5.05 6.32
C ALA A 327 -8.41 -5.83 6.48
N ALA A 328 -7.27 -5.27 6.05
CA ALA A 328 -5.97 -5.94 6.12
C ALA A 328 -5.50 -6.18 7.56
N GLN A 329 -5.70 -5.21 8.47
CA GLN A 329 -5.18 -5.28 9.84
C GLN A 329 -5.93 -6.27 10.74
N THR A 330 -7.13 -6.71 10.32
CA THR A 330 -7.98 -7.66 11.06
C THR A 330 -8.01 -9.06 10.46
N ALA A 331 -7.45 -9.26 9.26
CA ALA A 331 -7.46 -10.51 8.53
C ALA A 331 -6.46 -11.55 9.04
#